data_AF-A0A481QRC8-F1
#
_entry.id   AF-A0A481QRC8-F1
#
_cell.length_a   1.000
_cell.length_b   1.000
_cell.length_c   1.000
_cell.angle_alpha   90.00
_cell.angle_beta   90.00
_cell.angle_gamma   90.00
#
_symmetry.space_group_name_H-M   'P 1'
#
loop_
_entity.id
_entity.type
_entity.pdbx_description
1 polymer ?
#
loop_
_entity_poly.entity_id
_entity_poly.type
_entity_poly.pdbx_seq_one_letter_code
_entity_poly.pdbx_strand_id
1 'polypeptide(L)' 'MKGNSDAAKETAKSTPMSDFFRNASVEEKREAYRIVANEAIEMQKAVIESAKKLRSESCK' A
#
# COMPACT_ATOMS: atom_id res chain seq x y z
N MET A 1 19.17 41.40 -4.35
CA MET A 1 20.01 40.35 -4.97
C MET A 1 19.29 39.03 -4.81
N LYS A 2 18.88 38.42 -5.92
CA LYS A 2 18.15 37.14 -5.94
C LYS A 2 19.16 36.05 -5.60
N GLY A 3 19.09 35.53 -4.38
CA GLY A 3 19.99 34.49 -3.89
C GLY A 3 19.78 33.22 -4.71
N ASN A 4 20.70 32.99 -5.64
CA ASN A 4 20.78 31.81 -6.47
C ASN A 4 21.17 30.63 -5.56
N SER A 5 20.17 29.96 -5.00
CA SER A 5 20.35 28.74 -4.23
C SER A 5 20.33 27.55 -5.19
N ASP A 6 21.31 27.51 -6.09
CA ASP A 6 21.78 26.29 -6.72
C ASP A 6 22.56 25.48 -5.67
N ALA A 7 21.89 25.15 -4.56
CA ALA A 7 22.29 24.01 -3.78
C ALA A 7 22.01 22.82 -4.70
N ALA A 8 23.07 22.14 -5.14
CA ALA A 8 22.96 20.86 -5.82
C ALA A 8 21.97 20.01 -5.02
N LYS A 9 20.71 19.94 -5.50
CA LYS A 9 19.75 18.97 -5.02
C LYS A 9 20.40 17.67 -5.41
N GLU A 10 21.04 16.99 -4.46
CA GLU A 10 21.32 15.58 -4.64
C GLU A 10 20.02 14.98 -5.14
N THR A 11 20.03 14.53 -6.39
CA THR A 11 18.88 13.90 -7.00
C THR A 11 18.70 12.62 -6.22
N ALA A 12 17.83 12.67 -5.21
CA ALA A 12 17.50 11.51 -4.40
C ALA A 12 17.22 10.37 -5.37
N LYS A 13 18.05 9.31 -5.29
CA LYS A 13 17.96 8.17 -6.20
C LYS A 13 16.52 7.67 -6.15
N SER A 14 15.92 7.50 -7.32
CA SER A 14 14.55 7.00 -7.35
C SER A 14 14.51 5.60 -6.77
N THR A 15 13.50 5.37 -5.93
CA THR A 15 13.14 4.06 -5.42
C THR A 15 12.10 3.42 -6.36
N PRO A 16 11.96 2.09 -6.37
CA PRO A 16 10.90 1.44 -7.13
C PRO A 16 9.50 2.00 -6.82
N MET A 17 9.24 2.34 -5.55
CA MET A 17 7.98 2.95 -5.14
C MET A 17 7.80 4.36 -5.71
N SER A 18 8.84 5.21 -5.64
CA SER A 18 8.76 6.56 -6.22
C SER A 18 8.67 6.51 -7.74
N ASP A 19 9.34 5.57 -8.40
CA ASP A 19 9.22 5.35 -9.85
C ASP A 19 7.82 4.91 -10.23
N PHE A 20 7.23 4.00 -9.47
CA PHE A 20 5.84 3.59 -9.67
C PHE A 20 4.89 4.79 -9.55
N PHE A 21 5.00 5.60 -8.49
CA PHE A 21 4.12 6.76 -8.33
C PHE A 21 4.32 7.84 -9.40
N ARG A 22 5.54 8.02 -9.90
CA ARG A 22 5.87 9.03 -10.91
C ARG A 22 5.48 8.60 -12.31
N ASN A 23 5.71 7.34 -12.66
CA ASN A 23 5.69 6.87 -14.05
C ASN A 23 4.52 5.95 -14.38
N ALA A 24 3.89 5.29 -13.39
CA ALA A 24 2.77 4.40 -13.67
C ALA A 24 1.50 5.19 -14.03
N SER A 25 0.73 4.60 -14.93
CA SER A 25 -0.61 5.06 -15.32
C SER A 25 -1.58 5.00 -14.15
N VAL A 26 -2.73 5.66 -14.30
CA VAL A 26 -3.80 5.65 -13.30
C VAL A 26 -4.37 4.24 -13.15
N GLU A 27 -4.45 3.51 -14.26
CA GLU A 27 -4.96 2.15 -14.36
C GLU A 27 -4.04 1.17 -13.59
N GLU A 28 -2.72 1.25 -13.81
CA GLU A 28 -1.74 0.43 -13.08
C GLU A 28 -1.75 0.72 -11.57
N LYS A 29 -1.89 1.99 -11.18
CA LYS A 29 -2.03 2.37 -9.77
C LYS A 29 -3.29 1.78 -9.17
N ARG A 30 -4.43 1.90 -9.85
CA ARG A 30 -5.71 1.34 -9.42
C ARG A 30 -5.64 -0.17 -9.25
N GLU A 31 -5.00 -0.88 -10.18
CA GLU A 31 -4.84 -2.32 -10.09
C GLU A 31 -3.99 -2.73 -8.89
N ALA A 32 -2.85 -2.06 -8.66
CA ALA A 32 -2.02 -2.31 -7.48
C ALA A 32 -2.80 -2.10 -6.17
N TYR A 33 -3.57 -1.01 -6.07
CA TYR A 33 -4.43 -0.77 -4.90
C TYR A 33 -5.51 -1.84 -4.75
N ARG A 34 -6.11 -2.29 -5.85
CA ARG A 34 -7.16 -3.31 -5.85
C ARG A 34 -6.65 -4.65 -5.35
N ILE A 35 -5.48 -5.08 -5.81
CA ILE A 35 -4.83 -6.32 -5.37
C ILE A 35 -4.63 -6.30 -3.85
N VAL A 36 -3.99 -5.24 -3.34
CA VAL A 36 -3.72 -5.10 -1.90
C VAL A 36 -5.01 -5.02 -1.08
N ALA A 37 -6.02 -4.31 -1.57
CA ALA A 37 -7.31 -4.23 -0.89
C ALA A 37 -8.01 -5.59 -0.80
N ASN A 38 -7.99 -6.37 -1.89
CA ASN A 38 -8.58 -7.70 -1.90
C ASN A 38 -7.85 -8.66 -0.95
N GLU A 39 -6.52 -8.63 -0.94
CA GLU A 39 -5.71 -9.44 -0.03
C GLU A 39 -6.03 -9.10 1.44
N ALA A 40 -6.11 -7.81 1.76
CA ALA A 40 -6.49 -7.35 3.10
C ALA A 40 -7.89 -7.82 3.50
N ILE A 41 -8.86 -7.79 2.58
CA ILE A 41 -10.22 -8.28 2.82
C ILE A 41 -10.21 -9.78 3.13
N GLU A 42 -9.49 -10.58 2.36
CA GLU A 42 -9.41 -12.04 2.59
C GLU A 42 -8.76 -12.36 3.94
N MET A 43 -7.69 -11.66 4.30
CA MET A 43 -7.08 -11.81 5.63
C MET A 43 -8.08 -11.48 6.75
N GLN A 44 -8.85 -10.40 6.61
CA GLN A 44 -9.85 -10.03 7.61
C GLN A 44 -10.99 -11.05 7.71
N LYS A 45 -11.45 -11.61 6.59
CA LYS A 45 -12.45 -12.69 6.59
C LYS A 45 -11.95 -13.91 7.36
N ALA A 46 -10.71 -14.33 7.11
CA ALA A 46 -10.12 -15.47 7.81
C ALA A 46 -10.03 -15.27 9.33
N VAL A 47 -9.69 -14.05 9.77
CA VAL A 47 -9.68 -13.68 11.19
C VAL A 47 -11.09 -13.76 11.79
N ILE A 48 -12.10 -13.21 11.10
CA ILE A 48 -13.49 -13.23 11.56
C ILE A 48 -14.01 -14.66 11.65
N GLU A 49 -13.73 -15.51 10.67
CA GLU A 49 -14.12 -16.92 10.68
C GLU A 49 -13.49 -17.68 11.84
N SER A 50 -12.20 -17.44 12.08
CA SER A 50 -11.47 -18.02 13.22
C SER A 50 -12.10 -17.59 14.55
N ALA A 51 -12.43 -16.31 14.71
CA ALA A 51 -13.08 -15.79 15.90
C ALA A 51 -14.50 -16.36 16.10
N LYS A 52 -15.28 -16.52 15.01
CA LYS A 52 -16.61 -17.16 15.06
C LYS A 52 -16.51 -18.61 15.53
N LYS A 53 -15.53 -19.36 15.02
CA LYS A 53 -15.30 -20.76 15.42
C LYS A 53 -14.99 -20.85 16.92
N LEU A 54 -14.03 -20.06 17.41
CA LEU A 54 -13.67 -20.01 18.83
C LEU A 54 -14.88 -19.66 19.71
N ARG A 55 -15.70 -18.67 19.31
CA ARG A 55 -16.91 -18.30 20.05
C ARG A 55 -17.91 -19.45 20.12
N SER A 56 -18.07 -20.20 19.03
CA SER A 56 -18.99 -21.33 18.97
C SER A 56 -18.53 -22.54 19.79
N GLU A 57 -17.21 -22.71 19.94
CA GLU A 57 -16.59 -23.76 20.75
C GLU A 57 -16.59 -23.42 22.24
N SER A 58 -16.43 -22.13 22.58
CA SER A 58 -16.44 -21.64 23.98
C SER A 58 -17.83 -21.59 24.62
N CYS A 59 -18.92 -21.71 23.84
CA CYS A 59 -20.30 -21.60 24.34
C CYS A 59 -21.04 -22.95 24.35
N LYS A 60 -20.31 -24.06 24.17
CA LYS A 60 -20.79 -25.44 24.37
C LYS A 60 -20.31 -25.96 25.72
#